data_AF-A0A4Q9P170-F1
#
_entry.id   AF-A0A4Q9P170-F1
#
_cell.length_a   1.000
_cell.length_b   1.000
_cell.length_c   1.000
_cell.angle_alpha   90.00
_cell.angle_beta   90.00
_cell.angle_gamma   90.00
#
_symmetry.space_group_name_H-M   'P 1'
#
loop_
_entity.id
_entity.type
_entity.pdbx_description
1 polymer ?
#
loop_
_entity_poly.entity_id
_entity_poly.type
_entity_poly.pdbx_seq_one_letter_code
_entity_poly.pdbx_strand_id
1 'polypeptide(L)'
;MDLEPLDPADVSDQLSKPPFVSIPGVVNVRDLGSYPTDQPGFMTRPRMVYRSGEISFITPEGITELRDILGISKVYDLRSDTEMQKYGTPIPEMEGVEVIHVPVFKREDYSPEAMARRFELYASGKTEAFMQLYSQILDHAGPAFGVVLRHIRDKPEQGCLFHCTAGKDRTGVLAALLLKLAGVDDENIARDYALTRVGREPAREMVMRRLALVPFFASNTEGALNMLSSRHETMIAFLRMLHDRYGGAEAYVQNVVGLSADDIATIKRNFLAPVSRS
;
A
#
# COMPACT_ATOMS: atom_id res chain seq x y z
N MET A 1 5.65 22.32 -6.49
CA MET A 1 5.87 22.40 -5.02
C MET A 1 5.97 21.01 -4.39
N ASP A 2 5.13 20.03 -4.76
CA ASP A 2 5.10 18.69 -4.11
C ASP A 2 6.30 17.75 -4.33
N LEU A 3 7.24 18.11 -5.19
CA LEU A 3 8.36 17.23 -5.58
C LEU A 3 9.69 17.62 -4.95
N GLU A 4 9.79 18.79 -4.31
CA GLU A 4 10.98 19.19 -3.55
C GLU A 4 11.15 18.34 -2.30
N PRO A 5 12.39 18.18 -1.77
CA PRO A 5 12.60 17.57 -0.48
C PRO A 5 11.77 18.27 0.61
N LEU A 6 11.23 17.49 1.54
CA LEU A 6 10.53 18.02 2.71
C LEU A 6 11.53 18.45 3.78
N ASP A 7 11.11 19.37 4.64
CA ASP A 7 11.89 19.72 5.82
C ASP A 7 12.07 18.49 6.74
N PRO A 8 13.32 18.14 7.14
CA PRO A 8 13.57 16.96 7.96
C PRO A 8 12.90 16.99 9.33
N ALA A 9 12.74 18.17 9.96
CA ALA A 9 12.09 18.29 11.26
C ALA A 9 10.58 18.02 11.13
N ASP A 10 9.94 18.57 10.09
CA ASP A 10 8.53 18.32 9.79
C ASP A 10 8.28 16.84 9.47
N VAL A 11 9.19 16.19 8.73
CA VAL A 11 9.11 14.75 8.46
C VAL A 11 9.22 13.95 9.75
N SER A 12 10.21 14.24 10.59
CA SER A 12 10.40 13.53 11.86
C SER A 12 9.20 13.69 12.79
N ASP A 13 8.62 14.89 12.89
CA ASP A 13 7.43 15.16 13.70
C ASP A 13 6.23 14.35 13.21
N GLN A 14 5.97 14.33 11.90
CA GLN A 14 4.85 13.57 11.33
C GLN A 14 5.04 12.06 11.46
N LEU A 15 6.25 11.54 11.23
CA LEU A 15 6.54 10.11 11.38
C LEU A 15 6.44 9.63 12.83
N SER A 16 6.50 10.53 13.81
CA SER A 16 6.35 10.20 15.23
C SER A 16 4.90 10.05 15.69
N LYS A 17 3.92 10.34 14.82
CA LYS A 17 2.49 10.40 15.16
C LYS A 17 1.69 9.37 14.37
N PRO A 18 0.56 8.88 14.93
CA PRO A 18 -0.39 8.09 14.17
C PRO A 18 -0.83 8.82 12.89
N PRO A 19 -1.10 8.09 11.79
CA PRO A 19 -1.12 6.62 11.69
C PRO A 19 0.26 5.96 11.48
N PHE A 20 1.36 6.73 11.47
CA PHE A 20 2.70 6.13 11.33
C PHE A 20 3.07 5.30 12.55
N VAL A 21 3.77 4.20 12.28
CA VAL A 21 4.42 3.35 13.27
C VAL A 21 5.85 3.09 12.84
N SER A 22 6.74 2.84 13.78
CA SER A 22 8.15 2.58 13.48
C SER A 22 8.39 1.08 13.36
N ILE A 23 9.06 0.65 12.29
CA ILE A 23 9.69 -0.65 12.19
C ILE A 23 11.11 -0.40 11.68
N PRO A 24 12.14 -0.50 12.53
CA PRO A 24 13.53 -0.31 12.10
C PRO A 24 13.87 -1.04 10.81
N GLY A 25 14.41 -0.30 9.83
CA GLY A 25 14.76 -0.82 8.51
C GLY A 25 13.61 -0.84 7.48
N VAL A 26 12.40 -0.42 7.87
CA VAL A 26 11.24 -0.33 6.97
C VAL A 26 10.69 1.10 6.96
N VAL A 27 10.44 1.62 5.76
CA VAL A 27 9.88 2.96 5.58
C VAL A 27 8.39 2.90 5.24
N ASN A 28 7.71 4.03 5.40
CA ASN A 28 6.31 4.21 4.99
C ASN A 28 5.34 3.26 5.69
N VAL A 29 5.62 2.86 6.94
CA VAL A 29 4.79 1.95 7.73
C VAL A 29 3.64 2.70 8.39
N ARG A 30 2.40 2.21 8.21
CA ARG A 30 1.21 2.79 8.84
C ARG A 30 0.22 1.72 9.29
N ASP A 31 -0.46 1.99 10.40
CA ASP A 31 -1.68 1.28 10.81
C ASP A 31 -2.89 1.79 10.01
N LEU A 32 -3.73 0.89 9.50
CA LEU A 32 -4.99 1.21 8.84
C LEU A 32 -6.19 1.23 9.81
N GLY A 33 -5.93 1.20 11.12
CA GLY A 33 -6.91 1.40 12.16
C GLY A 33 -7.22 2.87 12.49
N SER A 34 -8.25 3.06 13.31
CA SER A 34 -8.72 4.36 13.82
C SER A 34 -9.25 5.34 12.76
N TYR A 35 -9.58 4.88 11.56
CA TYR A 35 -10.28 5.71 10.58
C TYR A 35 -11.78 5.75 10.88
N PRO A 36 -12.41 6.95 10.85
CA PRO A 36 -13.85 7.07 11.02
C PRO A 36 -14.56 6.40 9.84
N THR A 37 -15.75 5.86 10.12
CA THR A 37 -16.55 5.13 9.14
C THR A 37 -17.95 5.72 9.04
N ASP A 38 -18.67 5.38 7.98
CA ASP A 38 -20.08 5.71 7.81
C ASP A 38 -21.01 5.02 8.82
N GLN A 39 -20.50 4.04 9.58
CA GLN A 39 -21.21 3.39 10.67
C GLN A 39 -20.99 4.16 11.99
N PRO A 40 -22.04 4.80 12.55
CA PRO A 40 -21.90 5.59 13.76
C PRO A 40 -21.38 4.77 14.95
N GLY A 41 -20.34 5.29 15.62
CA GLY A 41 -19.73 4.64 16.78
C GLY A 41 -18.73 3.53 16.43
N PHE A 42 -18.39 3.33 15.16
CA PHE A 42 -17.36 2.40 14.72
C PHE A 42 -16.24 3.11 13.95
N MET A 43 -15.04 2.56 14.08
CA MET A 43 -13.84 2.95 13.34
C MET A 43 -13.15 1.69 12.81
N THR A 44 -12.22 1.84 11.87
CA THR A 44 -11.36 0.71 11.49
C THR A 44 -10.55 0.22 12.69
N ARG A 45 -10.40 -1.10 12.84
CA ARG A 45 -9.81 -1.71 14.02
C ARG A 45 -8.31 -1.41 14.11
N PRO A 46 -7.83 -0.78 15.20
CA PRO A 46 -6.41 -0.55 15.44
C PRO A 46 -5.62 -1.85 15.52
N ARG A 47 -4.33 -1.77 15.14
CA ARG A 47 -3.33 -2.84 15.29
C ARG A 47 -3.68 -4.14 14.58
N MET A 48 -4.48 -4.08 13.52
CA MET A 48 -4.93 -5.26 12.77
C MET A 48 -4.30 -5.35 11.38
N VAL A 49 -4.34 -4.26 10.62
CA VAL A 49 -3.91 -4.24 9.23
C VAL A 49 -2.94 -3.09 9.05
N TYR A 50 -1.72 -3.43 8.63
CA TYR A 50 -0.67 -2.46 8.40
C TYR A 50 -0.27 -2.44 6.92
N ARG A 51 0.28 -1.32 6.49
CA ARG A 51 0.87 -1.15 5.15
C ARG A 51 2.29 -0.62 5.28
N SER A 52 3.17 -0.98 4.35
CA SER A 52 4.52 -0.41 4.31
C SER A 52 5.14 -0.35 2.92
N GLY A 53 6.32 0.28 2.83
CA GLY A 53 7.30 -0.03 1.79
C GLY A 53 7.88 -1.44 1.95
N GLU A 54 8.79 -1.81 1.06
CA GLU A 54 9.40 -3.13 1.10
C GLU A 54 10.26 -3.35 2.34
N ILE A 55 10.36 -4.62 2.76
CA ILE A 55 10.92 -5.01 4.06
C ILE A 55 12.31 -5.66 3.95
N SER A 56 12.97 -5.65 2.78
CA SER A 56 14.25 -6.39 2.63
C SER A 56 15.40 -5.84 3.48
N PHE A 57 15.26 -4.62 3.99
CA PHE A 57 16.22 -3.97 4.88
C PHE A 57 15.80 -3.98 6.36
N ILE A 58 14.75 -4.74 6.73
CA ILE A 58 14.32 -4.83 8.12
C ILE A 58 15.46 -5.31 9.01
N THR A 59 15.64 -4.65 10.17
CA THR A 59 16.69 -5.02 11.13
C THR A 59 16.19 -6.08 12.12
N PRO A 60 17.06 -6.75 12.89
CA PRO A 60 16.62 -7.65 13.96
C PRO A 60 15.69 -6.98 14.98
N GLU A 61 15.96 -5.71 15.31
CA GLU A 61 15.09 -4.89 16.15
C GLU A 61 13.75 -4.62 15.45
N GLY A 62 13.77 -4.38 14.13
CA GLY A 62 12.58 -4.26 13.30
C GLY A 62 11.70 -5.51 13.31
N ILE A 63 12.30 -6.69 13.26
CA ILE A 63 11.58 -7.97 13.35
C ILE A 63 10.92 -8.11 14.72
N THR A 64 11.63 -7.73 15.78
CA THR A 64 11.12 -7.75 17.17
C THR A 64 9.96 -6.78 17.32
N GLU A 65 10.10 -5.55 16.84
CA GLU A 65 9.06 -4.52 16.87
C GLU A 65 7.80 -4.97 16.09
N LEU A 66 7.99 -5.47 14.88
CA LEU A 66 6.93 -5.97 14.01
C LEU A 66 6.14 -7.11 14.69
N ARG A 67 6.84 -8.09 15.29
CA ARG A 67 6.23 -9.27 15.89
C ARG A 67 5.62 -8.97 17.26
N ASP A 68 6.41 -8.42 18.18
CA ASP A 68 6.08 -8.39 19.61
C ASP A 68 5.30 -7.13 19.99
N ILE A 69 5.61 -6.00 19.36
CA ILE A 69 4.96 -4.72 19.65
C ILE A 69 3.77 -4.50 18.74
N LEU A 70 3.89 -4.72 17.43
CA LEU A 70 2.79 -4.50 16.49
C LEU A 70 1.85 -5.70 16.34
N GLY A 71 2.25 -6.88 16.84
CA GLY A 71 1.44 -8.11 16.78
C GLY A 71 1.29 -8.66 15.36
N ILE A 72 2.22 -8.34 14.46
CA ILE A 72 2.18 -8.78 13.06
C ILE A 72 2.79 -10.18 12.98
N SER A 73 2.00 -11.14 12.50
CA SER A 73 2.45 -12.53 12.30
C SER A 73 2.55 -12.93 10.83
N LYS A 74 1.91 -12.15 9.95
CA LYS A 74 1.88 -12.39 8.50
C LYS A 74 2.26 -11.13 7.72
N VAL A 75 3.16 -11.28 6.75
CA VAL A 75 3.50 -10.24 5.78
C VAL A 75 3.14 -10.69 4.38
N TYR A 76 2.43 -9.87 3.62
CA TYR A 76 2.03 -10.14 2.25
C TYR A 76 2.84 -9.29 1.27
N ASP A 77 3.72 -9.93 0.51
CA ASP A 77 4.57 -9.26 -0.48
C ASP A 77 3.89 -9.24 -1.86
N LEU A 78 3.45 -8.06 -2.28
CA LEU A 78 2.74 -7.82 -3.55
C LEU A 78 3.70 -7.61 -4.76
N ARG A 79 5.02 -7.66 -4.54
CA ARG A 79 6.03 -7.48 -5.58
C ARG A 79 6.08 -8.68 -6.51
N SER A 80 6.35 -8.45 -7.78
CA SER A 80 6.70 -9.51 -8.71
C SER A 80 8.11 -10.05 -8.45
N ASP A 81 8.38 -11.27 -8.90
CA ASP A 81 9.74 -11.82 -8.92
C ASP A 81 10.72 -10.92 -9.67
N THR A 82 10.30 -10.38 -10.82
CA THR A 82 11.13 -9.52 -11.66
C THR A 82 11.58 -8.28 -10.91
N GLU A 83 10.70 -7.68 -10.10
CA GLU A 83 11.06 -6.53 -9.28
C GLU A 83 12.04 -6.90 -8.16
N MET A 84 11.79 -8.00 -7.44
CA MET A 84 12.68 -8.43 -6.36
C MET A 84 14.08 -8.74 -6.88
N GLN A 85 14.19 -9.41 -8.03
CA GLN A 85 15.46 -9.71 -8.68
C GLN A 85 16.16 -8.43 -9.17
N LYS A 86 15.42 -7.54 -9.86
CA LYS A 86 15.96 -6.30 -10.41
C LYS A 86 16.56 -5.39 -9.34
N TYR A 87 15.90 -5.28 -8.18
CA TYR A 87 16.34 -4.40 -7.11
C TYR A 87 17.24 -5.10 -6.07
N GLY A 88 17.47 -6.41 -6.20
CA GLY A 88 18.25 -7.17 -5.23
C GLY A 88 17.63 -7.17 -3.83
N THR A 89 16.30 -7.21 -3.75
CA THR A 89 15.53 -7.09 -2.50
C THR A 89 14.79 -8.40 -2.23
N PRO A 90 15.49 -9.46 -1.77
CA PRO A 90 14.87 -10.74 -1.47
C PRO A 90 13.91 -10.64 -0.28
N ILE A 91 13.10 -11.68 -0.08
CA ILE A 91 12.27 -11.84 1.11
C ILE A 91 13.20 -12.14 2.30
N PRO A 92 13.17 -11.34 3.38
CA PRO A 92 14.00 -11.60 4.56
C PRO A 92 13.45 -12.79 5.36
N GLU A 93 14.35 -13.53 6.02
CA GLU A 93 13.97 -14.50 7.04
C GLU A 93 13.59 -13.75 8.34
N MET A 94 12.41 -14.04 8.89
CA MET A 94 11.92 -13.38 10.10
C MET A 94 11.34 -14.41 11.07
N GLU A 95 12.05 -14.68 12.16
CA GLU A 95 11.61 -15.69 13.13
C GLU A 95 10.27 -15.30 13.78
N GLY A 96 9.29 -16.21 13.67
CA GLY A 96 7.93 -16.00 14.19
C GLY A 96 7.01 -15.17 13.28
N VAL A 97 7.48 -14.77 12.11
CA VAL A 97 6.69 -13.99 11.13
C VAL A 97 6.80 -14.65 9.76
N GLU A 98 5.66 -15.02 9.19
CA GLU A 98 5.65 -15.65 7.87
C GLU A 98 5.45 -14.60 6.78
N VAL A 99 6.38 -14.54 5.82
CA VAL A 99 6.24 -13.73 4.60
C VAL A 99 5.65 -14.58 3.49
N ILE A 100 4.48 -14.20 3.02
CA ILE A 100 3.75 -14.85 1.96
C ILE A 100 3.90 -14.02 0.70
N HIS A 101 4.56 -14.58 -0.31
CA HIS A 101 4.71 -13.95 -1.61
C HIS A 101 3.42 -14.10 -2.43
N VAL A 102 2.76 -12.98 -2.71
CA VAL A 102 1.47 -12.91 -3.42
C VAL A 102 1.54 -11.81 -4.49
N PRO A 103 2.28 -12.05 -5.59
CA PRO A 103 2.52 -11.03 -6.59
C PRO A 103 1.22 -10.57 -7.27
N VAL A 104 1.01 -9.25 -7.36
CA VAL A 104 -0.12 -8.69 -8.14
C VAL A 104 0.12 -8.90 -9.64
N PHE A 105 1.37 -8.73 -10.08
CA PHE A 105 1.76 -8.92 -11.47
C PHE A 105 2.71 -10.10 -11.57
N LYS A 106 2.51 -10.95 -12.57
CA LYS A 106 3.35 -12.12 -12.84
C LYS A 106 4.54 -11.75 -13.71
N ARG A 107 5.47 -12.68 -13.92
CA ARG A 107 6.67 -12.43 -14.74
C ARG A 107 6.33 -12.04 -16.17
N GLU A 108 5.28 -12.63 -16.71
CA GLU A 108 4.80 -12.40 -18.08
C GLU A 108 4.31 -10.95 -18.28
N ASP A 109 3.88 -10.29 -17.21
CA ASP A 109 3.42 -8.88 -17.22
C ASP A 109 4.58 -7.88 -17.25
N TYR A 110 5.84 -8.35 -17.20
CA TYR A 110 7.07 -7.56 -17.18
C TYR A 110 7.88 -7.67 -18.47
N SER A 111 7.23 -7.80 -19.63
CA SER A 111 7.93 -7.60 -20.90
C SER A 111 8.63 -6.23 -20.93
N PRO A 112 9.78 -6.09 -21.62
CA PRO A 112 10.47 -4.81 -21.76
C PRO A 112 9.55 -3.68 -22.23
N GLU A 113 8.64 -3.98 -23.16
CA GLU A 113 7.66 -3.05 -23.72
C GLU A 113 6.63 -2.62 -22.67
N ALA A 114 6.10 -3.58 -21.88
CA ALA A 114 5.18 -3.27 -20.79
C ALA A 114 5.85 -2.39 -19.71
N MET A 115 7.12 -2.65 -19.41
CA MET A 115 7.89 -1.84 -18.48
C MET A 115 8.15 -0.43 -18.98
N ALA A 116 8.55 -0.27 -20.24
CA ALA A 116 8.73 1.03 -20.86
C ALA A 116 7.43 1.84 -20.81
N ARG A 117 6.30 1.24 -21.19
CA ARG A 117 4.98 1.89 -21.13
C ARG A 117 4.58 2.29 -19.72
N ARG A 118 4.85 1.46 -18.70
CA ARG A 118 4.60 1.84 -17.30
C ARG A 118 5.48 3.02 -16.86
N PHE A 119 6.75 3.04 -17.24
CA PHE A 119 7.65 4.16 -16.93
C PHE A 119 7.19 5.46 -17.58
N GLU A 120 6.72 5.43 -18.83
CA GLU A 120 6.14 6.60 -19.48
C GLU A 120 4.91 7.14 -18.73
N LEU A 121 4.01 6.25 -18.30
CA LEU A 121 2.84 6.62 -17.51
C LEU A 121 3.25 7.27 -16.18
N TYR A 122 4.16 6.65 -15.43
CA TYR A 122 4.65 7.21 -14.16
C TYR A 122 5.37 8.55 -14.35
N ALA A 123 6.22 8.66 -15.37
CA ALA A 123 7.00 9.85 -15.64
C ALA A 123 6.15 11.04 -16.07
N SER A 124 4.96 10.80 -16.64
CA SER A 124 4.05 11.86 -17.06
C SER A 124 3.58 12.76 -15.90
N GLY A 125 3.51 12.22 -14.67
CA GLY A 125 2.98 12.95 -13.51
C GLY A 125 1.50 13.33 -13.62
N LYS A 126 0.77 12.79 -14.61
CA LYS A 126 -0.63 13.09 -14.90
C LYS A 126 -1.57 12.13 -14.17
N THR A 127 -2.65 12.65 -13.60
CA THR A 127 -3.64 11.84 -12.87
C THR A 127 -4.22 10.74 -13.76
N GLU A 128 -4.50 11.03 -15.03
CA GLU A 128 -5.06 10.07 -15.99
C GLU A 128 -4.12 8.89 -16.25
N ALA A 129 -2.81 9.14 -16.22
CA ALA A 129 -1.81 8.08 -16.38
C ALA A 129 -1.77 7.16 -15.15
N PHE A 130 -1.89 7.73 -13.95
CA PHE A 130 -2.05 6.94 -12.73
C PHE A 130 -3.36 6.15 -12.71
N MET A 131 -4.45 6.68 -13.29
CA MET A 131 -5.71 5.93 -13.39
C MET A 131 -5.55 4.69 -14.27
N GLN A 132 -4.82 4.79 -15.37
CA GLN A 132 -4.49 3.63 -16.20
C GLN A 132 -3.65 2.61 -15.43
N LEU A 133 -2.65 3.06 -14.67
CA LEU A 133 -1.81 2.18 -13.85
C LEU A 133 -2.64 1.48 -12.76
N TYR A 134 -3.56 2.17 -12.10
CA TYR A 134 -4.36 1.61 -11.00
C TYR A 134 -5.46 0.69 -11.50
N SER A 135 -6.02 0.97 -12.68
CA SER A 135 -6.84 0.01 -13.40
C SER A 135 -6.05 -1.27 -13.71
N GLN A 136 -4.82 -1.17 -14.21
CA GLN A 136 -4.01 -2.37 -14.50
C GLN A 136 -3.76 -3.19 -13.23
N ILE A 137 -3.54 -2.52 -12.09
CA ILE A 137 -3.42 -3.20 -10.80
C ILE A 137 -4.72 -3.96 -10.49
N LEU A 138 -5.88 -3.31 -10.54
CA LEU A 138 -7.18 -3.94 -10.26
C LEU A 138 -7.46 -5.13 -11.20
N ASP A 139 -7.07 -5.03 -12.48
CA ASP A 139 -7.28 -6.11 -13.44
C ASP A 139 -6.48 -7.39 -13.11
N HIS A 140 -5.40 -7.29 -12.32
CA HIS A 140 -4.54 -8.44 -11.95
C HIS A 140 -4.57 -8.79 -10.46
N ALA A 141 -5.05 -7.88 -9.61
CA ALA A 141 -4.88 -7.98 -8.15
C ALA A 141 -5.81 -9.00 -7.47
N GLY A 142 -6.84 -9.50 -8.15
CA GLY A 142 -7.83 -10.42 -7.58
C GLY A 142 -7.24 -11.53 -6.70
N PRO A 143 -6.33 -12.37 -7.22
CA PRO A 143 -5.69 -13.43 -6.45
C PRO A 143 -4.94 -12.91 -5.21
N ALA A 144 -4.10 -11.90 -5.36
CA ALA A 144 -3.26 -11.35 -4.28
C ALA A 144 -4.10 -10.68 -3.19
N PHE A 145 -5.04 -9.82 -3.58
CA PHE A 145 -5.93 -9.12 -2.65
C PHE A 145 -6.84 -10.11 -1.92
N GLY A 146 -7.28 -11.17 -2.60
CA GLY A 146 -8.07 -12.23 -1.98
C GLY A 146 -7.34 -12.93 -0.84
N VAL A 147 -6.02 -13.12 -0.91
CA VAL A 147 -5.25 -13.71 0.19
C VAL A 147 -5.28 -12.79 1.41
N VAL A 148 -5.06 -11.49 1.24
CA VAL A 148 -5.08 -10.52 2.34
C VAL A 148 -6.49 -10.39 2.93
N LEU A 149 -7.53 -10.30 2.09
CA LEU A 149 -8.92 -10.23 2.53
C LEU A 149 -9.35 -11.49 3.30
N ARG A 150 -8.92 -12.68 2.87
CA ARG A 150 -9.15 -13.94 3.60
C ARG A 150 -8.44 -13.97 4.94
N HIS A 151 -7.25 -13.35 5.07
CA HIS A 151 -6.61 -13.21 6.39
C HIS A 151 -7.48 -12.40 7.35
N ILE A 152 -8.02 -11.27 6.90
CA ILE A 152 -8.91 -10.42 7.71
C ILE A 152 -10.19 -11.17 8.11
N ARG A 153 -10.72 -12.00 7.19
CA ARG A 153 -11.89 -12.86 7.43
C ARG A 153 -11.60 -13.97 8.46
N ASP A 154 -10.50 -14.71 8.28
CA ASP A 154 -10.26 -16.00 8.93
C ASP A 154 -9.39 -15.87 10.19
N LYS A 155 -8.54 -14.84 10.27
CA LYS A 155 -7.58 -14.64 11.36
C LYS A 155 -7.63 -13.21 11.92
N PRO A 156 -8.81 -12.74 12.37
CA PRO A 156 -9.00 -11.36 12.81
C PRO A 156 -8.05 -10.96 13.95
N GLU A 157 -7.67 -11.87 14.83
CA GLU A 157 -6.80 -11.56 15.99
C GLU A 157 -5.31 -11.57 15.65
N GLN A 158 -4.94 -11.89 14.41
CA GLN A 158 -3.54 -11.91 13.96
C GLN A 158 -3.28 -10.67 13.10
N GLY A 159 -2.43 -9.76 13.59
CA GLY A 159 -2.00 -8.60 12.81
C GLY A 159 -1.33 -9.03 11.50
N CYS A 160 -1.60 -8.29 10.42
CA CYS A 160 -0.93 -8.50 9.14
C CYS A 160 -0.42 -7.20 8.54
N LEU A 161 0.63 -7.30 7.74
CA LEU A 161 1.19 -6.21 6.97
C LEU A 161 1.20 -6.59 5.50
N PHE A 162 0.85 -5.67 4.60
CA PHE A 162 1.06 -5.86 3.17
C PHE A 162 1.90 -4.74 2.58
N HIS A 163 2.76 -5.08 1.61
CA HIS A 163 3.64 -4.12 1.00
C HIS A 163 3.86 -4.39 -0.49
N CYS A 164 4.41 -3.39 -1.17
CA CYS A 164 5.05 -3.55 -2.47
C CYS A 164 6.44 -2.91 -2.38
N THR A 165 7.05 -2.45 -3.48
CA THR A 165 8.36 -1.79 -3.41
C THR A 165 8.32 -0.49 -2.60
N ALA A 166 7.41 0.41 -2.95
CA ALA A 166 7.32 1.75 -2.35
C ALA A 166 6.26 1.86 -1.24
N GLY A 167 5.36 0.88 -1.14
CA GLY A 167 4.17 1.01 -0.29
C GLY A 167 3.15 2.03 -0.80
N LYS A 168 3.22 2.38 -2.09
CA LYS A 168 2.42 3.45 -2.71
C LYS A 168 1.29 2.92 -3.58
N ASP A 169 1.62 2.28 -4.71
CA ASP A 169 0.63 1.99 -5.77
C ASP A 169 -0.21 0.75 -5.45
N ARG A 170 0.35 -0.47 -5.59
CA ARG A 170 -0.37 -1.73 -5.26
C ARG A 170 -0.87 -1.75 -3.81
N THR A 171 -0.01 -1.32 -2.90
CA THR A 171 -0.33 -1.17 -1.47
C THR A 171 -1.42 -0.11 -1.26
N GLY A 172 -1.35 1.04 -1.93
CA GLY A 172 -2.36 2.09 -1.77
C GLY A 172 -3.70 1.72 -2.35
N VAL A 173 -3.74 1.03 -3.48
CA VAL A 173 -4.96 0.48 -4.07
C VAL A 173 -5.61 -0.53 -3.13
N LEU A 174 -4.84 -1.45 -2.52
CA LEU A 174 -5.37 -2.40 -1.53
C LEU A 174 -5.86 -1.70 -0.25
N ALA A 175 -5.08 -0.76 0.28
CA ALA A 175 -5.47 0.02 1.46
C ALA A 175 -6.77 0.80 1.21
N ALA A 176 -6.87 1.47 0.06
CA ALA A 176 -8.08 2.19 -0.34
C ALA A 176 -9.29 1.24 -0.46
N LEU A 177 -9.10 0.06 -1.05
CA LEU A 177 -10.16 -0.96 -1.14
C LEU A 177 -10.64 -1.39 0.24
N LEU A 178 -9.74 -1.69 1.18
CA LEU A 178 -10.07 -2.09 2.56
C LEU A 178 -10.80 -0.98 3.33
N LEU A 179 -10.29 0.25 3.26
CA LEU A 179 -10.91 1.41 3.91
C LEU A 179 -12.29 1.71 3.30
N LYS A 180 -12.47 1.57 1.98
CA LYS A 180 -13.79 1.69 1.35
C LYS A 180 -14.75 0.60 1.79
N LEU A 181 -14.31 -0.65 1.92
CA LEU A 181 -15.15 -1.72 2.46
C LEU A 181 -15.60 -1.41 3.89
N ALA A 182 -14.73 -0.81 4.70
CA ALA A 182 -15.04 -0.39 6.07
C ALA A 182 -15.93 0.86 6.15
N GLY A 183 -16.33 1.47 5.02
CA GLY A 183 -17.18 2.66 5.03
C GLY A 183 -16.43 3.97 5.32
N VAL A 184 -15.09 3.98 5.19
CA VAL A 184 -14.31 5.22 5.29
C VAL A 184 -14.60 6.11 4.07
N ASP A 185 -14.75 7.41 4.29
CA ASP A 185 -14.99 8.37 3.22
C ASP A 185 -13.76 8.60 2.34
N ASP A 186 -14.01 9.06 1.12
CA ASP A 186 -12.98 9.18 0.08
C ASP A 186 -11.88 10.19 0.45
N GLU A 187 -12.24 11.24 1.21
CA GLU A 187 -11.32 12.29 1.63
C GLU A 187 -10.29 11.74 2.63
N ASN A 188 -10.74 10.98 3.63
CA ASN A 188 -9.86 10.34 4.60
C ASN A 188 -8.94 9.28 3.94
N ILE A 189 -9.44 8.54 2.95
CA ILE A 189 -8.63 7.58 2.19
C ILE A 189 -7.57 8.28 1.35
N ALA A 190 -7.94 9.36 0.67
CA ALA A 190 -7.00 10.13 -0.13
C ALA A 190 -5.95 10.84 0.72
N ARG A 191 -6.30 11.28 1.93
CA ARG A 191 -5.34 11.78 2.93
C ARG A 191 -4.36 10.70 3.39
N ASP A 192 -4.82 9.49 3.76
CA ASP A 192 -3.91 8.37 4.09
C ASP A 192 -2.95 8.08 2.93
N TYR A 193 -3.48 8.03 1.70
CA TYR A 193 -2.65 7.78 0.53
C TYR A 193 -1.56 8.85 0.38
N ALA A 194 -1.91 10.13 0.56
CA ALA A 194 -0.99 11.25 0.45
C ALA A 194 0.12 11.25 1.53
N LEU A 195 -0.14 10.67 2.71
CA LEU A 195 0.90 10.45 3.73
C LEU A 195 2.09 9.62 3.21
N THR A 196 1.92 8.89 2.12
CA THR A 196 3.02 8.20 1.44
C THR A 196 4.16 9.14 1.03
N ARG A 197 3.87 10.43 0.77
CA ARG A 197 4.89 11.46 0.49
C ARG A 197 5.84 11.62 1.66
N VAL A 198 5.31 11.67 2.87
CA VAL A 198 6.08 11.82 4.12
C VAL A 198 6.75 10.50 4.50
N GLY A 199 5.98 9.40 4.46
CA GLY A 199 6.44 8.06 4.82
C GLY A 199 7.65 7.56 4.03
N ARG A 200 7.82 8.03 2.78
CA ARG A 200 8.93 7.64 1.90
C ARG A 200 10.10 8.61 1.92
N GLU A 201 9.96 9.76 2.56
CA GLU A 201 11.00 10.80 2.50
C GLU A 201 12.36 10.33 3.04
N PRO A 202 12.44 9.53 4.12
CA PRO A 202 13.73 8.97 4.57
C PRO A 202 14.46 8.15 3.51
N ALA A 203 13.74 7.56 2.55
CA ALA A 203 14.30 6.76 1.46
C ALA A 203 14.49 7.54 0.14
N ARG A 204 14.19 8.84 0.12
CA ARG A 204 14.16 9.66 -1.12
C ARG A 204 15.47 9.59 -1.89
N GLU A 205 16.61 9.87 -1.25
CA GLU A 205 17.90 9.89 -1.92
C GLU A 205 18.28 8.53 -2.50
N MET A 206 18.07 7.45 -1.74
CA MET A 206 18.32 6.09 -2.19
C MET A 206 17.47 5.76 -3.43
N VAL A 207 16.18 6.10 -3.40
CA VAL A 207 15.26 5.89 -4.53
C VAL A 207 15.71 6.69 -5.76
N MET A 208 16.08 7.96 -5.60
CA MET A 208 16.57 8.79 -6.70
C MET A 208 17.84 8.23 -7.32
N ARG A 209 18.79 7.74 -6.50
CA ARG A 209 20.00 7.06 -7.00
C ARG A 209 19.65 5.79 -7.79
N ARG A 210 18.72 4.96 -7.30
CA ARG A 210 18.27 3.75 -8.01
C ARG A 210 17.60 4.09 -9.33
N LEU A 211 16.76 5.14 -9.37
CA LEU A 211 16.11 5.57 -10.61
C LEU A 211 17.11 6.12 -11.63
N ALA A 212 18.13 6.86 -11.20
CA ALA A 212 19.18 7.36 -12.09
C ALA A 212 19.97 6.23 -12.81
N LEU A 213 19.98 5.01 -12.27
CA LEU A 213 20.58 3.83 -12.93
C LEU A 213 19.68 3.21 -14.01
N VAL A 214 18.40 3.57 -14.06
CA VAL A 214 17.48 3.10 -15.11
C VAL A 214 17.65 4.00 -16.32
N PRO A 215 17.99 3.47 -17.52
CA PRO A 215 18.28 4.29 -18.70
C PRO A 215 17.18 5.31 -19.04
N PHE A 216 15.91 4.93 -18.84
CA PHE A 216 14.75 5.79 -19.06
C PHE A 216 14.76 7.06 -18.16
N PHE A 217 15.22 6.94 -16.91
CA PHE A 217 15.19 8.03 -15.93
C PHE A 217 16.52 8.79 -15.83
N ALA A 218 17.63 8.21 -16.31
CA ALA A 218 18.95 8.83 -16.27
C ALA A 218 19.02 10.21 -16.94
N SER A 219 18.21 10.44 -17.98
CA SER A 219 18.08 11.72 -18.68
C SER A 219 16.75 12.44 -18.42
N ASN A 220 15.92 11.91 -17.51
CA ASN A 220 14.58 12.41 -17.21
C ASN A 220 14.36 12.53 -15.69
N THR A 221 15.06 13.48 -15.08
CA THR A 221 14.99 13.74 -13.64
C THR A 221 13.58 14.10 -13.17
N GLU A 222 12.84 14.88 -13.97
CA GLU A 222 11.45 15.23 -13.66
C GLU A 222 10.56 13.97 -13.63
N GLY A 223 10.70 13.09 -14.62
CA GLY A 223 10.00 11.81 -14.66
C GLY A 223 10.34 10.91 -13.45
N ALA A 224 11.61 10.91 -13.02
CA ALA A 224 12.03 10.19 -11.81
C ALA A 224 11.36 10.78 -10.55
N LEU A 225 11.30 12.11 -10.42
CA LEU A 225 10.60 12.79 -9.33
C LEU A 225 9.10 12.49 -9.34
N ASN A 226 8.46 12.42 -10.51
CA ASN A 226 7.05 12.06 -10.63
C ASN A 226 6.76 10.65 -10.07
N MET A 227 7.72 9.72 -10.07
CA MET A 227 7.55 8.42 -9.40
C MET A 227 7.40 8.53 -7.87
N LEU A 228 7.92 9.60 -7.27
CA LEU A 228 7.81 9.85 -5.83
C LEU A 228 6.46 10.46 -5.44
N SER A 229 5.73 11.02 -6.41
CA SER A 229 4.43 11.66 -6.16
C SER A 229 3.40 10.68 -5.58
N SER A 230 2.59 11.16 -4.63
CA SER A 230 1.45 10.45 -4.03
C SER A 230 0.35 11.48 -3.76
N ARG A 231 -0.24 12.00 -4.84
CA ARG A 231 -1.18 13.12 -4.76
C ARG A 231 -2.55 12.67 -4.25
N HIS A 232 -3.15 13.51 -3.42
CA HIS A 232 -4.51 13.32 -2.90
C HIS A 232 -5.52 13.15 -4.06
N GLU A 233 -5.43 14.01 -5.08
CA GLU A 233 -6.33 14.05 -6.22
C GLU A 233 -6.25 12.77 -7.07
N THR A 234 -5.07 12.13 -7.12
CA THR A 234 -4.90 10.84 -7.78
C THR A 234 -5.72 9.77 -7.08
N MET A 235 -5.74 9.75 -5.74
CA MET A 235 -6.53 8.77 -5.00
C MET A 235 -8.04 9.06 -5.10
N ILE A 236 -8.45 10.33 -5.09
CA ILE A 236 -9.87 10.69 -5.34
C ILE A 236 -10.32 10.23 -6.72
N ALA A 237 -9.51 10.46 -7.77
CA ALA A 237 -9.82 9.98 -9.11
C ALA A 237 -9.90 8.45 -9.17
N PHE A 238 -9.03 7.75 -8.42
CA PHE A 238 -9.05 6.29 -8.34
C PHE A 238 -10.35 5.78 -7.71
N LEU A 239 -10.79 6.36 -6.61
CA LEU A 239 -12.01 5.94 -5.92
C LEU A 239 -13.26 6.12 -6.79
N ARG A 240 -13.31 7.21 -7.57
CA ARG A 240 -14.35 7.40 -8.59
C ARG A 240 -14.29 6.34 -9.68
N MET A 241 -13.10 6.08 -10.22
CA MET A 241 -12.90 5.05 -11.25
C MET A 241 -13.23 3.64 -10.74
N LEU A 242 -12.94 3.33 -9.48
CA LEU A 242 -13.35 2.08 -8.82
C LEU A 242 -14.88 1.96 -8.78
N HIS A 243 -15.58 3.05 -8.42
CA HIS A 243 -17.03 3.10 -8.46
C HIS A 243 -17.58 2.91 -9.88
N ASP A 244 -17.17 3.76 -10.82
CA ASP A 244 -17.73 3.85 -12.17
C ASP A 244 -17.48 2.58 -12.99
N ARG A 245 -16.30 1.98 -12.88
CA ARG A 245 -15.91 0.82 -13.72
C ARG A 245 -16.20 -0.53 -13.06
N TYR A 246 -16.06 -0.64 -11.74
CA TYR A 246 -16.17 -1.92 -11.05
C TYR A 246 -17.41 -2.02 -10.15
N GLY A 247 -18.24 -0.96 -10.08
CA GLY A 247 -19.41 -0.91 -9.20
C GLY A 247 -19.07 -0.62 -7.74
N GLY A 248 -17.84 -0.17 -7.46
CA GLY A 248 -17.34 0.11 -6.12
C GLY A 248 -16.58 -1.07 -5.49
N ALA A 249 -16.18 -0.88 -4.23
CA ALA A 249 -15.30 -1.82 -3.52
C ALA A 249 -15.93 -3.21 -3.33
N GLU A 250 -17.19 -3.28 -2.90
CA GLU A 250 -17.88 -4.56 -2.68
C GLU A 250 -18.05 -5.34 -3.99
N ALA A 251 -18.50 -4.67 -5.05
CA ALA A 251 -18.67 -5.28 -6.37
C ALA A 251 -17.33 -5.74 -6.97
N TYR A 252 -16.24 -4.98 -6.80
CA TYR A 252 -14.91 -5.43 -7.19
C TYR A 252 -14.48 -6.70 -6.42
N VAL A 253 -14.69 -6.73 -5.10
CA VAL A 253 -14.33 -7.88 -4.27
C VAL A 253 -15.16 -9.11 -4.63
N GLN A 254 -16.43 -8.93 -4.93
CA GLN A 254 -17.29 -10.04 -5.34
C GLN A 254 -16.93 -10.57 -6.73
N ASN A 255 -16.80 -9.69 -7.72
CA ASN A 255 -16.69 -10.08 -9.13
C ASN A 255 -15.26 -10.37 -9.59
N VAL A 256 -14.26 -9.71 -8.99
CA VAL A 256 -12.85 -9.84 -9.40
C VAL A 256 -12.05 -10.66 -8.39
N VAL A 257 -12.25 -10.43 -7.08
CA VAL A 257 -11.56 -11.20 -6.04
C VAL A 257 -12.24 -12.57 -5.81
N GLY A 258 -13.55 -12.67 -6.06
CA GLY A 258 -14.32 -13.90 -5.94
C GLY A 258 -14.74 -14.24 -4.52
N LEU A 259 -14.91 -13.24 -3.64
CA LEU A 259 -15.43 -13.43 -2.29
C LEU A 259 -16.94 -13.20 -2.26
N SER A 260 -17.67 -14.02 -1.52
CA SER A 260 -19.13 -13.91 -1.40
C SER A 260 -19.55 -12.68 -0.60
N ALA A 261 -20.84 -12.33 -0.66
CA ALA A 261 -21.40 -11.28 0.19
C ALA A 261 -21.21 -11.57 1.69
N ASP A 262 -21.28 -12.85 2.10
CA ASP A 262 -21.06 -13.28 3.48
C ASP A 262 -19.60 -13.13 3.91
N ASP A 263 -18.65 -13.41 3.00
CA ASP A 263 -17.23 -13.16 3.21
C ASP A 263 -16.97 -11.67 3.42
N ILE A 264 -17.53 -10.83 2.55
CA ILE A 264 -17.41 -9.37 2.63
C ILE A 264 -17.99 -8.84 3.95
N ALA A 265 -19.19 -9.30 4.32
CA ALA A 265 -19.82 -8.90 5.59
C ALA A 265 -18.97 -9.30 6.81
N THR A 266 -18.34 -10.48 6.77
CA THR A 266 -17.44 -10.94 7.84
C THR A 266 -16.16 -10.12 7.89
N ILE A 267 -15.56 -9.81 6.73
CA ILE A 267 -14.39 -8.94 6.63
C ILE A 267 -14.69 -7.55 7.21
N LYS A 268 -15.81 -6.94 6.83
CA LYS A 268 -16.24 -5.63 7.35
C LYS A 268 -16.38 -5.69 8.87
N ARG A 269 -17.10 -6.69 9.39
CA ARG A 269 -17.28 -6.87 10.84
C ARG A 269 -15.95 -7.01 11.57
N ASN A 270 -15.04 -7.82 11.06
CA ASN A 270 -13.72 -8.05 11.67
C ASN A 270 -12.81 -6.83 11.58
N PHE A 271 -12.94 -6.01 10.54
CA PHE A 271 -12.11 -4.83 10.35
C PHE A 271 -12.64 -3.59 11.09
N LEU A 272 -13.81 -3.68 11.73
CA LEU A 272 -14.40 -2.60 12.51
C LEU A 272 -14.26 -2.85 14.02
N ALA A 273 -14.04 -1.78 14.76
CA ALA A 273 -14.07 -1.77 16.22
C ALA A 273 -14.95 -0.63 16.73
N PRO A 274 -15.66 -0.81 17.86
CA PRO A 274 -16.36 0.29 18.52
C PRO A 274 -15.36 1.40 18.89
N VAL A 275 -15.77 2.65 18.71
CA VAL A 275 -15.02 3.79 19.25
C VAL A 275 -15.06 3.70 20.77
N SER A 276 -13.90 3.49 21.39
CA SER A 276 -13.79 3.50 22.85
C SER A 276 -14.24 4.86 23.38
N ARG A 277 -15.37 4.89 24.10
CA ARG A 277 -15.75 6.04 24.90
C ARG A 277 -14.84 6.04 26.13
N SER A 278 -13.88 6.95 26.16
CA SER A 278 -13.15 7.34 27.38
C SER A 278 -14.13 7.84 28.43
#